data_AF-A0A5E4ED07-F1
#
_entry.id   AF-A0A5E4ED07-F1
#
_cell.length_a   1.000
_cell.length_b   1.000
_cell.length_c   1.000
_cell.angle_alpha   90.00
_cell.angle_beta   90.00
_cell.angle_gamma   90.00
#
_symmetry.space_group_name_H-M   'P 1'
#
loop_
_entity.id
_entity.type
_entity.pdbx_description
1 polymer ?
#
loop_
_entity_poly.entity_id
_entity_poly.type
_entity_poly.pdbx_seq_one_letter_code
_entity_poly.pdbx_strand_id
1 'polypeptide(L)'
;MGVERVEVIAPKPQGTIPDEFIRSENEQPGITTVHGKVLEVPTIDFSDPDEQKLIRQIAEASSNWGMYQIVNHDIPSEAIRNLQAVGTEFFELPQEEKEAYAKPLDSDSMEGYGTKLFKEFSDGNVTKKGWVDHMFNKIWPPSVINYQFWPKNPPSYREANEEYAKHMHKVVEKLFRLLSLGLGLEGQEFKKASGGDDLIYLLKINYYPPCPRPDLALGVVAHTDMSIVTILVPNDVQGLQASRDGRWYDVRYIPNALVIHIGDQMEIMSNGKYKSVLHRTTVNKEKTRISWPVFLEPPADHVIGPLPQLVNQENPPKYKTKTYGEYVYCKLNKIPQ
;
A
#
# COMPACT_ATOMS: atom_id res chain seq x y z
N MET A 1 -20.73 13.55 -18.63
CA MET A 1 -20.63 13.92 -17.19
C MET A 1 -19.23 13.55 -16.74
N GLY A 2 -18.49 14.48 -16.12
CA GLY A 2 -17.13 14.22 -15.64
C GLY A 2 -17.10 13.23 -14.48
N VAL A 3 -15.95 12.64 -14.21
CA VAL A 3 -15.74 11.81 -13.02
C VAL A 3 -15.74 12.72 -11.78
N GLU A 4 -16.71 12.55 -10.88
CA GLU A 4 -16.78 13.34 -9.64
C GLU A 4 -15.71 12.84 -8.63
N ARG A 5 -14.89 13.75 -8.10
CA ARG A 5 -13.81 13.47 -7.13
C ARG A 5 -14.34 13.52 -5.70
N VAL A 6 -13.79 12.70 -4.81
CA VAL A 6 -14.27 12.64 -3.41
C VAL A 6 -14.04 13.97 -2.71
N GLU A 7 -12.92 14.64 -2.98
CA GLU A 7 -12.60 15.96 -2.44
C GLU A 7 -13.62 17.03 -2.83
N VAL A 8 -14.23 16.94 -4.02
CA VAL A 8 -15.29 17.87 -4.45
C VAL A 8 -16.62 17.56 -3.74
N ILE A 9 -16.82 16.29 -3.33
CA ILE A 9 -18.02 15.84 -2.61
C ILE A 9 -17.94 16.19 -1.12
N ALA A 10 -16.76 16.09 -0.52
CA ALA A 10 -16.54 16.16 0.93
C ALA A 10 -17.06 17.45 1.64
N PRO A 11 -16.96 18.67 1.06
CA PRO A 11 -17.40 19.90 1.73
C PRO A 11 -18.91 20.02 1.92
N LYS A 12 -19.73 19.12 1.35
CA LYS A 12 -21.20 19.22 1.38
C LYS A 12 -21.71 19.03 2.83
N PRO A 13 -22.28 20.07 3.48
CA PRO A 13 -22.50 20.13 4.94
C PRO A 13 -23.71 19.31 5.46
N GLN A 14 -24.17 18.31 4.72
CA GLN A 14 -25.49 17.70 4.94
C GLN A 14 -25.52 16.60 6.01
N GLY A 15 -24.41 16.29 6.68
CA GLY A 15 -24.35 15.22 7.70
C GLY A 15 -24.61 13.82 7.13
N THR A 16 -24.72 13.71 5.81
CA THR A 16 -24.92 12.49 5.03
C THR A 16 -23.80 12.34 4.01
N ILE A 17 -23.69 11.15 3.43
CA ILE A 17 -22.79 10.85 2.31
C ILE A 17 -23.60 10.12 1.22
N PRO A 18 -23.21 10.21 -0.07
CA PRO A 18 -23.89 9.47 -1.13
C PRO A 18 -23.87 7.95 -0.90
N ASP A 19 -24.92 7.27 -1.37
CA ASP A 19 -25.17 5.82 -1.14
C ASP A 19 -24.06 4.92 -1.69
N GLU A 20 -23.34 5.36 -2.73
CA GLU A 20 -22.18 4.63 -3.24
C GLU A 20 -21.02 4.56 -2.26
N PHE A 21 -20.94 5.44 -1.25
CA PHE A 21 -19.88 5.42 -0.24
C PHE A 21 -20.28 4.62 1.00
N ILE A 22 -21.57 4.48 1.28
CA ILE A 22 -22.09 3.72 2.43
C ILE A 22 -21.77 2.23 2.26
N ARG A 23 -21.03 1.65 3.21
CA ARG A 23 -20.71 0.21 3.25
C ARG A 23 -21.91 -0.63 3.73
N SER A 24 -21.91 -1.92 3.40
CA SER A 24 -22.83 -2.88 4.01
C SER A 24 -22.59 -2.96 5.52
N GLU A 25 -23.60 -3.31 6.30
CA GLU A 25 -23.54 -3.29 7.78
C GLU A 25 -22.34 -4.07 8.35
N ASN A 26 -22.01 -5.21 7.74
CA ASN A 26 -20.87 -6.05 8.12
C ASN A 26 -19.48 -5.50 7.72
N GLU A 27 -19.42 -4.37 7.02
CA GLU A 27 -18.18 -3.68 6.62
C GLU A 27 -18.06 -2.28 7.24
N GLN A 28 -19.15 -1.73 7.81
CA GLN A 28 -19.19 -0.38 8.37
C GLN A 28 -18.22 -0.22 9.56
N PRO A 29 -17.30 0.76 9.54
CA PRO A 29 -16.35 0.98 10.62
C PRO A 29 -16.98 1.19 11.99
N GLY A 30 -18.15 1.81 12.07
CA GLY A 30 -18.86 2.05 13.34
C GLY A 30 -19.34 0.79 14.05
N ILE A 31 -19.46 -0.33 13.33
CA ILE A 31 -19.88 -1.63 13.88
C ILE A 31 -18.67 -2.57 14.01
N THR A 32 -17.78 -2.55 13.03
CA THR A 32 -16.75 -3.58 12.84
C THR A 32 -15.40 -3.25 13.45
N THR A 33 -15.15 -1.98 13.79
CA THR A 33 -13.89 -1.56 14.44
C THR A 33 -13.93 -1.91 15.92
N VAL A 34 -12.82 -2.46 16.43
CA VAL A 34 -12.63 -2.59 17.87
C VAL A 34 -12.20 -1.24 18.43
N HIS A 35 -13.12 -0.57 19.14
CA HIS A 35 -12.84 0.71 19.78
C HIS A 35 -12.12 0.56 21.12
N GLY A 36 -11.30 1.55 21.47
CA GLY A 36 -10.57 1.59 22.75
C GLY A 36 -9.37 0.65 22.85
N LYS A 37 -9.02 -0.05 21.76
CA LYS A 37 -7.81 -0.87 21.66
C LYS A 37 -7.08 -0.56 20.36
N VAL A 38 -5.79 -0.25 20.48
CA VAL A 38 -4.90 -0.03 19.34
C VAL A 38 -4.02 -1.26 19.18
N LEU A 39 -3.85 -1.73 17.96
CA LEU A 39 -2.97 -2.84 17.64
C LEU A 39 -1.53 -2.36 17.59
N GLU A 40 -0.72 -2.92 18.48
CA GLU A 40 0.73 -2.75 18.46
C GLU A 40 1.34 -3.84 17.57
N VAL A 41 1.33 -3.60 16.26
CA VAL A 41 2.14 -4.40 15.35
C VAL A 41 3.62 -4.30 15.76
N PRO A 42 4.44 -5.34 15.52
CA PRO A 42 5.85 -5.33 15.92
C PRO A 42 6.55 -4.07 15.43
N THR A 43 7.35 -3.44 16.30
CA THR A 43 8.23 -2.33 15.94
C THR A 43 9.67 -2.82 15.98
N ILE A 44 10.38 -2.66 14.87
CA ILE A 44 11.72 -3.22 14.67
C ILE A 44 12.70 -2.08 14.43
N ASP A 45 13.76 -2.04 15.24
CA ASP A 45 14.87 -1.10 15.06
C ASP A 45 15.79 -1.60 13.94
N PHE A 46 15.78 -0.90 12.80
CA PHE A 46 16.61 -1.27 11.65
C PHE A 46 18.08 -0.96 11.86
N SER A 47 18.47 -0.21 12.89
CA SER A 47 19.86 0.09 13.21
C SER A 47 20.47 -0.90 14.21
N ASP A 48 19.72 -1.91 14.67
CA ASP A 48 20.21 -2.90 15.63
C ASP A 48 21.47 -3.60 15.08
N PRO A 49 22.62 -3.55 15.80
CA PRO A 49 23.86 -4.16 15.34
C PRO A 49 23.83 -5.70 15.41
N ASP A 50 22.92 -6.30 16.17
CA ASP A 50 22.72 -7.75 16.19
C ASP A 50 21.86 -8.17 14.98
N GLU A 51 22.55 -8.46 13.88
CA GLU A 51 21.91 -8.90 12.64
C GLU A 51 21.07 -10.18 12.83
N GLN A 52 21.50 -11.10 13.69
CA GLN A 52 20.75 -12.35 13.90
C GLN A 52 19.44 -12.09 14.63
N LYS A 53 19.43 -11.17 15.58
CA LYS A 53 18.20 -10.69 16.21
C LYS A 53 17.29 -10.00 15.18
N LEU A 54 17.84 -9.13 14.34
CA LEU A 54 17.08 -8.43 13.31
C LEU A 54 16.42 -9.40 12.31
N ILE A 55 17.18 -10.42 11.85
CA ILE A 55 16.66 -11.50 10.99
C ILE A 55 15.48 -12.21 11.66
N ARG A 56 15.61 -12.63 12.93
CA ARG A 56 14.54 -13.30 13.67
C ARG A 56 13.29 -12.43 13.80
N GLN A 57 13.45 -11.17 14.19
CA GLN A 57 12.32 -10.25 14.36
C GLN A 57 11.58 -10.02 13.04
N ILE A 58 12.30 -9.84 11.93
CA ILE A 58 11.70 -9.68 10.61
C ILE A 58 10.94 -10.94 10.21
N ALA A 59 11.56 -12.12 10.35
CA ALA A 59 10.94 -13.38 10.00
C ALA A 59 9.66 -13.64 10.82
N GLU A 60 9.73 -13.46 12.14
CA GLU A 60 8.59 -13.66 13.05
C GLU A 60 7.47 -12.65 12.77
N ALA A 61 7.79 -11.38 12.56
CA ALA A 61 6.79 -10.37 12.22
C ALA A 61 6.12 -10.69 10.87
N SER A 62 6.91 -11.10 9.88
CA SER A 62 6.40 -11.42 8.54
C SER A 62 5.56 -12.70 8.52
N SER A 63 5.91 -13.71 9.33
CA SER A 63 5.18 -14.97 9.46
C SER A 63 3.95 -14.88 10.36
N ASN A 64 4.03 -14.15 11.47
CA ASN A 64 2.95 -14.13 12.45
C ASN A 64 1.99 -12.97 12.24
N TRP A 65 2.45 -11.85 11.69
CA TRP A 65 1.65 -10.63 11.53
C TRP A 65 1.39 -10.26 10.07
N GLY A 66 2.39 -10.40 9.21
CA GLY A 66 2.33 -9.87 7.84
C GLY A 66 2.37 -8.34 7.75
N MET A 67 2.48 -7.66 8.91
CA MET A 67 2.62 -6.22 9.03
C MET A 67 3.46 -5.88 10.26
N TYR A 68 4.33 -4.90 10.12
CA TYR A 68 5.17 -4.37 11.20
C TYR A 68 5.63 -2.95 10.86
N GLN A 69 6.20 -2.26 11.85
CA GLN A 69 6.79 -0.93 11.67
C GLN A 69 8.30 -1.01 11.84
N ILE A 70 9.02 -0.22 11.04
CA ILE A 70 10.47 -0.13 11.12
C ILE A 70 10.87 1.30 11.46
N VAL A 71 11.82 1.44 12.38
CA VAL A 71 12.39 2.72 12.83
C VAL A 71 13.90 2.68 12.62
N ASN A 72 14.56 3.85 12.62
CA ASN A 72 16.01 3.96 12.36
C ASN A 72 16.41 3.25 11.05
N HIS A 73 15.63 3.45 9.99
CA HIS A 73 15.78 2.83 8.67
C HIS A 73 16.70 3.63 7.72
N ASP A 74 17.48 4.59 8.24
CA ASP A 74 18.44 5.42 7.50
C ASP A 74 17.88 6.35 6.40
N ILE A 75 16.56 6.41 6.20
CA ILE A 75 15.96 7.46 5.36
C ILE A 75 15.95 8.76 6.18
N PRO A 76 16.57 9.86 5.70
CA PRO A 76 16.54 11.13 6.40
C PRO A 76 15.09 11.60 6.64
N SER A 77 14.77 12.03 7.86
CA SER A 77 13.43 12.55 8.17
C SER A 77 13.05 13.74 7.29
N GLU A 78 14.04 14.50 6.79
CA GLU A 78 13.81 15.58 5.83
C GLU A 78 13.29 15.07 4.48
N ALA A 79 13.82 13.95 3.97
CA ALA A 79 13.32 13.37 2.72
C ALA A 79 11.86 12.92 2.87
N ILE A 80 11.49 12.33 4.02
CA ILE A 80 10.09 11.97 4.33
C ILE A 80 9.21 13.22 4.44
N ARG A 81 9.66 14.26 5.15
CA ARG A 81 8.91 15.52 5.26
C ARG A 81 8.69 16.18 3.91
N ASN A 82 9.72 16.20 3.04
CA ASN A 82 9.62 16.78 1.71
C ASN A 82 8.64 15.98 0.83
N LEU A 83 8.70 14.64 0.87
CA LEU A 83 7.72 13.76 0.20
C LEU A 83 6.29 14.08 0.66
N GLN A 84 6.09 14.21 1.97
CA GLN A 84 4.80 14.53 2.56
C GLN A 84 4.31 15.92 2.15
N ALA A 85 5.18 16.93 2.18
CA ALA A 85 4.87 18.30 1.82
C ALA A 85 4.43 18.40 0.35
N VAL A 86 5.24 17.88 -0.59
CA VAL A 86 4.92 18.00 -2.02
C VAL A 86 3.66 17.21 -2.41
N GLY A 87 3.41 16.08 -1.75
CA GLY A 87 2.18 15.32 -1.94
C GLY A 87 0.97 16.08 -1.41
N THR A 88 1.09 16.70 -0.23
CA THR A 88 0.01 17.50 0.37
C THR A 88 -0.30 18.72 -0.49
N GLU A 89 0.73 19.49 -0.86
CA GLU A 89 0.61 20.68 -1.72
C GLU A 89 -0.06 20.35 -3.06
N PHE A 90 0.28 19.21 -3.68
CA PHE A 90 -0.40 18.77 -4.91
C PHE A 90 -1.91 18.58 -4.70
N PHE A 91 -2.33 17.93 -3.61
CA PHE A 91 -3.76 17.72 -3.35
C PHE A 91 -4.48 19.01 -2.94
N GLU A 92 -3.78 20.00 -2.42
CA GLU A 92 -4.34 21.34 -2.11
C GLU A 92 -4.52 22.22 -3.36
N LEU A 93 -4.00 21.83 -4.52
CA LEU A 93 -4.18 22.57 -5.78
C LEU A 93 -5.66 22.60 -6.22
N PRO A 94 -6.04 23.61 -7.04
CA PRO A 94 -7.32 23.62 -7.73
C PRO A 94 -7.59 22.32 -8.49
N GLN A 95 -8.86 21.89 -8.51
CA GLN A 95 -9.26 20.63 -9.15
C GLN A 95 -8.81 20.57 -10.62
N GLU A 96 -8.91 21.67 -11.37
CA GLU A 96 -8.49 21.76 -12.77
C GLU A 96 -7.00 21.44 -12.97
N GLU A 97 -6.14 21.89 -12.06
CA GLU A 97 -4.70 21.59 -12.12
C GLU A 97 -4.41 20.11 -11.84
N LYS A 98 -5.16 19.48 -10.92
CA LYS A 98 -5.03 18.04 -10.63
C LYS A 98 -5.52 17.18 -11.79
N GLU A 99 -6.61 17.59 -12.46
CA GLU A 99 -7.16 16.88 -13.63
C GLU A 99 -6.20 16.87 -14.83
N ALA A 100 -5.24 17.81 -14.92
CA ALA A 100 -4.20 17.79 -15.95
C ALA A 100 -3.33 16.52 -15.89
N TYR A 101 -3.30 15.84 -14.75
CA TYR A 101 -2.56 14.59 -14.53
C TYR A 101 -3.49 13.38 -14.41
N ALA A 102 -4.78 13.51 -14.72
CA ALA A 102 -5.74 12.42 -14.57
C ALA A 102 -5.32 11.19 -15.37
N LYS A 103 -5.53 9.99 -14.79
CA LYS A 103 -5.37 8.74 -15.52
C LYS A 103 -6.24 8.78 -16.78
N PRO A 104 -5.67 8.63 -17.99
CA PRO A 104 -6.46 8.59 -19.21
C PRO A 104 -7.41 7.39 -19.20
N LEU A 105 -8.64 7.60 -19.69
CA LEU A 105 -9.68 6.56 -19.69
C LEU A 105 -9.29 5.37 -20.59
N ASP A 106 -8.63 5.65 -21.72
CA ASP A 106 -8.25 4.65 -22.73
C ASP A 106 -6.81 4.13 -22.55
N SER A 107 -6.18 4.37 -21.39
CA SER A 107 -4.82 3.91 -21.11
C SER A 107 -4.78 2.70 -20.18
N ASP A 108 -3.95 1.74 -20.56
CA ASP A 108 -3.56 0.59 -19.73
C ASP A 108 -2.61 1.00 -18.58
N SER A 109 -2.09 2.24 -18.59
CA SER A 109 -1.25 2.75 -17.49
C SER A 109 -2.07 2.99 -16.24
N MET A 110 -1.59 2.54 -15.09
CA MET A 110 -2.21 2.83 -13.79
C MET A 110 -1.85 4.22 -13.24
N GLU A 111 -0.92 4.94 -13.89
CA GLU A 111 -0.38 6.21 -13.41
C GLU A 111 -1.34 7.39 -13.62
N GLY A 112 -1.18 8.40 -12.78
CA GLY A 112 -1.95 9.63 -12.80
C GLY A 112 -2.94 9.78 -11.65
N TYR A 113 -3.66 10.91 -11.68
CA TYR A 113 -4.65 11.31 -10.70
C TYR A 113 -5.99 10.59 -10.92
N GLY A 114 -6.52 10.01 -9.84
CA GLY A 114 -7.62 9.07 -9.86
C GLY A 114 -8.50 9.17 -8.63
N THR A 115 -9.68 8.55 -8.69
CA THR A 115 -10.62 8.43 -7.57
C THR A 115 -11.13 7.00 -7.46
N LYS A 116 -11.37 6.37 -8.63
CA LYS A 116 -11.79 4.98 -8.73
C LYS A 116 -10.69 4.04 -8.26
N LEU A 117 -10.97 3.25 -7.24
CA LEU A 117 -10.15 2.10 -6.90
C LEU A 117 -10.50 0.94 -7.84
N PHE A 118 -9.55 0.05 -8.09
CA PHE A 118 -9.80 -1.16 -8.90
C PHE A 118 -10.89 -2.09 -8.34
N LYS A 119 -11.28 -1.90 -7.07
CA LYS A 119 -12.20 -2.76 -6.30
C LYS A 119 -13.49 -2.02 -5.95
N GLU A 120 -14.16 -1.43 -6.94
CA GLU A 120 -15.53 -0.96 -6.76
C GLU A 120 -16.49 -2.15 -6.93
N PHE A 121 -17.23 -2.49 -5.87
CA PHE A 121 -18.14 -3.64 -5.86
C PHE A 121 -19.55 -3.22 -6.22
N SER A 122 -20.26 -4.02 -7.00
CA SER A 122 -21.71 -3.86 -7.13
C SER A 122 -22.40 -4.54 -5.95
N ASP A 123 -23.17 -3.76 -5.18
CA ASP A 123 -24.12 -4.24 -4.18
C ASP A 123 -25.53 -3.93 -4.71
N GLY A 124 -26.20 -4.98 -5.20
CA GLY A 124 -27.40 -4.83 -6.03
C GLY A 124 -27.12 -4.01 -7.29
N ASN A 125 -27.78 -2.86 -7.43
CA ASN A 125 -27.65 -1.95 -8.58
C ASN A 125 -26.66 -0.79 -8.33
N VAL A 126 -25.99 -0.72 -7.18
CA VAL A 126 -25.12 0.40 -6.81
C VAL A 126 -23.66 -0.05 -6.78
N THR A 127 -22.81 0.62 -7.58
CA THR A 127 -21.36 0.46 -7.53
C THR A 127 -20.79 1.22 -6.33
N LYS A 128 -20.28 0.48 -5.35
CA LYS A 128 -19.72 0.97 -4.10
C LYS A 128 -18.30 1.51 -4.29
N LYS A 129 -18.06 2.77 -3.91
CA LYS A 129 -16.77 3.49 -4.05
C LYS A 129 -16.06 3.68 -2.72
N GLY A 130 -14.74 3.85 -2.76
CA GLY A 130 -13.96 4.27 -1.58
C GLY A 130 -13.99 5.78 -1.40
N TRP A 131 -13.90 6.26 -0.16
CA TRP A 131 -13.80 7.70 0.16
C TRP A 131 -12.35 8.17 0.02
N VAL A 132 -11.82 8.18 -1.21
CA VAL A 132 -10.41 8.47 -1.49
C VAL A 132 -10.21 9.03 -2.90
N ASP A 133 -9.36 10.03 -3.01
CA ASP A 133 -8.70 10.39 -4.27
C ASP A 133 -7.22 9.96 -4.19
N HIS A 134 -6.57 9.75 -5.34
CA HIS A 134 -5.20 9.25 -5.34
C HIS A 134 -4.38 9.73 -6.53
N MET A 135 -3.05 9.66 -6.39
CA MET A 135 -2.07 9.86 -7.46
C MET A 135 -1.16 8.63 -7.51
N PHE A 136 -1.01 8.03 -8.69
CA PHE A 136 -0.05 6.95 -8.94
C PHE A 136 1.13 7.43 -9.78
N ASN A 137 2.35 7.18 -9.31
CA ASN A 137 3.58 7.42 -10.08
C ASN A 137 4.55 6.25 -9.90
N LYS A 138 5.13 5.77 -11.01
CA LYS A 138 6.31 4.91 -10.92
C LYS A 138 7.52 5.76 -10.58
N ILE A 139 8.25 5.38 -9.54
CA ILE A 139 9.42 6.10 -9.02
C ILE A 139 10.72 5.29 -9.16
N TRP A 140 10.65 4.03 -9.59
CA TRP A 140 11.78 3.15 -9.88
C TRP A 140 11.34 1.95 -10.75
N PRO A 141 12.23 1.37 -11.58
CA PRO A 141 13.55 1.88 -11.97
C PRO A 141 13.44 3.11 -12.89
N PRO A 142 14.53 3.88 -13.10
CA PRO A 142 14.51 5.05 -13.98
C PRO A 142 13.99 4.79 -15.39
N SER A 143 14.15 3.57 -15.91
CA SER A 143 13.72 3.16 -17.26
C SER A 143 12.19 3.14 -17.46
N VAL A 144 11.41 3.04 -16.39
CA VAL A 144 9.93 2.98 -16.47
C VAL A 144 9.23 4.25 -15.96
N ILE A 145 10.00 5.24 -15.51
CA ILE A 145 9.44 6.50 -14.99
C ILE A 145 8.87 7.31 -16.15
N ASN A 146 7.59 7.68 -16.03
CA ASN A 146 6.92 8.52 -16.99
C ASN A 146 6.55 9.88 -16.36
N TYR A 147 7.41 10.87 -16.58
CA TYR A 147 7.25 12.23 -16.03
C TYR A 147 6.01 12.98 -16.54
N GLN A 148 5.30 12.48 -17.56
CA GLN A 148 4.04 13.11 -17.98
C GLN A 148 2.96 13.05 -16.89
N PHE A 149 3.02 12.03 -16.01
CA PHE A 149 2.09 11.86 -14.89
C PHE A 149 2.57 12.51 -13.60
N TRP A 150 3.74 13.16 -13.61
CA TRP A 150 4.31 13.79 -12.43
C TRP A 150 3.90 15.27 -12.38
N PRO A 151 3.30 15.72 -11.27
CA PRO A 151 3.00 17.13 -11.03
C PRO A 151 4.20 18.04 -11.26
N LYS A 152 3.96 19.13 -12.00
CA LYS A 152 4.90 20.26 -12.12
C LYS A 152 4.74 21.28 -11.00
N ASN A 153 3.59 21.26 -10.34
CA ASN A 153 3.27 22.05 -9.16
C ASN A 153 2.98 21.07 -8.01
N PRO A 154 3.67 21.18 -6.86
CA PRO A 154 4.78 22.11 -6.62
C PRO A 154 6.04 21.75 -7.43
N PRO A 155 6.91 22.73 -7.79
CA PRO A 155 8.12 22.47 -8.59
C PRO A 155 9.08 21.46 -7.96
N SER A 156 9.05 21.33 -6.63
CA SER A 156 9.85 20.38 -5.85
C SER A 156 9.31 18.94 -5.89
N TYR A 157 8.12 18.69 -6.46
CA TYR A 157 7.50 17.36 -6.47
C TYR A 157 8.44 16.29 -7.02
N ARG A 158 9.08 16.58 -8.16
CA ARG A 158 9.97 15.64 -8.81
C ARG A 158 11.21 15.33 -7.95
N GLU A 159 11.91 16.37 -7.52
CA GLU A 159 13.14 16.23 -6.74
C GLU A 159 12.91 15.47 -5.43
N ALA A 160 11.82 15.79 -4.72
CA ALA A 160 11.48 15.12 -3.46
C ALA A 160 11.18 13.63 -3.65
N ASN A 161 10.43 13.26 -4.70
CA ASN A 161 10.11 11.87 -4.99
C ASN A 161 11.34 11.06 -5.45
N GLU A 162 12.19 11.64 -6.31
CA GLU A 162 13.44 11.02 -6.73
C GLU A 162 14.41 10.82 -5.55
N GLU A 163 14.53 11.81 -4.68
CA GLU A 163 15.39 11.71 -3.49
C GLU A 163 14.89 10.65 -2.51
N TYR A 164 13.58 10.62 -2.23
CA TYR A 164 12.98 9.57 -1.41
C TYR A 164 13.21 8.17 -2.01
N ALA A 165 13.02 8.01 -3.33
CA ALA A 165 13.22 6.73 -4.01
C ALA A 165 14.66 6.19 -3.85
N LYS A 166 15.68 7.06 -3.92
CA LYS A 166 17.09 6.68 -3.71
C LYS A 166 17.35 6.11 -2.32
N HIS A 167 16.81 6.74 -1.27
CA HIS A 167 16.99 6.26 0.11
C HIS A 167 16.19 4.99 0.35
N MET A 168 14.97 4.94 -0.15
CA MET A 168 14.10 3.77 -0.04
C MET A 168 14.72 2.53 -0.71
N HIS A 169 15.41 2.67 -1.85
CA HIS A 169 16.11 1.55 -2.49
C HIS A 169 17.07 0.82 -1.53
N LYS A 170 17.82 1.55 -0.68
CA LYS A 170 18.70 0.95 0.34
C LYS A 170 17.92 0.17 1.40
N VAL A 171 16.76 0.69 1.80
CA VAL A 171 15.84 -0.01 2.73
C VAL A 171 15.32 -1.30 2.10
N VAL A 172 14.94 -1.26 0.82
CA VAL A 172 14.48 -2.45 0.07
C VAL A 172 15.57 -3.52 0.03
N GLU A 173 16.80 -3.16 -0.35
CA GLU A 173 17.92 -4.11 -0.41
C GLU A 173 18.16 -4.80 0.93
N LYS A 174 18.21 -4.02 2.02
CA LYS A 174 18.39 -4.56 3.37
C LYS A 174 17.21 -5.45 3.77
N LEU A 175 15.98 -5.00 3.53
CA LEU A 175 14.77 -5.72 3.90
C LEU A 175 14.67 -7.07 3.16
N PHE A 176 14.88 -7.10 1.85
CA PHE A 176 14.83 -8.33 1.06
C PHE A 176 15.90 -9.34 1.51
N ARG A 177 17.09 -8.84 1.89
CA ARG A 177 18.14 -9.68 2.46
C ARG A 177 17.73 -10.32 3.78
N LEU A 178 17.20 -9.52 4.70
CA LEU A 178 16.74 -10.02 6.00
C LEU A 178 15.58 -11.00 5.86
N LEU A 179 14.63 -10.74 4.96
CA LEU A 179 13.53 -11.65 4.65
C LEU A 179 14.04 -12.99 4.11
N SER A 180 15.04 -12.97 3.23
CA SER A 180 15.61 -14.20 2.65
C SER A 180 16.32 -15.04 3.71
N LEU A 181 17.21 -14.40 4.48
CA LEU A 181 17.93 -15.04 5.59
C LEU A 181 16.97 -15.58 6.66
N GLY A 182 15.85 -14.88 6.90
CA GLY A 182 14.80 -15.30 7.84
C GLY A 182 14.13 -16.63 7.51
N LEU A 183 14.18 -17.06 6.24
CA LEU A 183 13.70 -18.37 5.81
C LEU A 183 14.83 -19.38 5.57
N GLY A 184 16.06 -19.05 5.95
CA GLY A 184 17.25 -19.88 5.72
C GLY A 184 17.72 -19.91 4.27
N LEU A 185 17.32 -18.92 3.47
CA LEU A 185 17.78 -18.76 2.08
C LEU A 185 19.05 -17.92 2.03
N GLU A 186 19.73 -17.94 0.88
CA GLU A 186 20.77 -16.95 0.61
C GLU A 186 20.19 -15.53 0.59
N GLY A 187 20.98 -14.55 1.05
CA GLY A 187 20.51 -13.18 1.24
C GLY A 187 20.01 -12.45 -0.01
N GLN A 188 20.21 -12.98 -1.22
CA GLN A 188 19.75 -12.35 -2.46
C GLN A 188 18.56 -13.07 -3.10
N GLU A 189 18.06 -14.14 -2.46
CA GLU A 189 17.10 -15.05 -3.09
C GLU A 189 15.77 -14.35 -3.40
N PHE A 190 15.16 -13.64 -2.43
CA PHE A 190 13.92 -12.92 -2.71
C PHE A 190 14.08 -11.80 -3.73
N LYS A 191 15.22 -11.10 -3.74
CA LYS A 191 15.47 -10.05 -4.74
C LYS A 191 15.47 -10.64 -6.14
N LYS A 192 16.25 -11.71 -6.37
CA LYS A 192 16.32 -12.40 -7.65
C LYS A 192 14.96 -12.93 -8.09
N ALA A 193 14.23 -13.58 -7.18
CA ALA A 193 12.92 -14.13 -7.45
C ALA A 193 11.83 -13.07 -7.72
N SER A 194 12.04 -11.83 -7.27
CA SER A 194 11.10 -10.71 -7.40
C SER A 194 11.22 -9.91 -8.69
N GLY A 195 12.16 -10.26 -9.58
CA GLY A 195 12.48 -9.47 -10.78
C GLY A 195 13.80 -8.68 -10.67
N GLY A 196 14.57 -8.85 -9.59
CA GLY A 196 15.90 -8.28 -9.47
C GLY A 196 15.90 -6.75 -9.49
N ASP A 197 16.71 -6.18 -10.38
CA ASP A 197 16.84 -4.73 -10.54
C ASP A 197 15.71 -4.11 -11.40
N ASP A 198 14.88 -4.93 -12.05
CA ASP A 198 13.72 -4.50 -12.83
C ASP A 198 12.44 -4.35 -11.97
N LEU A 199 12.56 -4.54 -10.65
CA LEU A 199 11.46 -4.39 -9.69
C LEU A 199 10.87 -2.98 -9.75
N ILE A 200 9.56 -2.87 -9.93
CA ILE A 200 8.86 -1.60 -10.08
C ILE A 200 8.48 -1.06 -8.71
N TYR A 201 8.79 0.22 -8.44
CA TYR A 201 8.30 0.93 -7.27
C TYR A 201 7.16 1.85 -7.69
N LEU A 202 5.93 1.44 -7.37
CA LEU A 202 4.74 2.22 -7.65
C LEU A 202 4.34 2.99 -6.40
N LEU A 203 4.60 4.30 -6.38
CA LEU A 203 4.10 5.20 -5.35
C LEU A 203 2.62 5.47 -5.61
N LYS A 204 1.83 5.35 -4.54
CA LYS A 204 0.44 5.82 -4.51
C LYS A 204 0.25 6.81 -3.38
N ILE A 205 0.00 8.06 -3.70
CA ILE A 205 -0.44 9.05 -2.71
C ILE A 205 -1.95 8.88 -2.58
N ASN A 206 -2.42 8.48 -1.40
CA ASN A 206 -3.85 8.40 -1.10
C ASN A 206 -4.27 9.61 -0.28
N TYR A 207 -5.30 10.32 -0.73
CA TYR A 207 -5.88 11.48 -0.09
C TYR A 207 -7.31 11.17 0.36
N TYR A 208 -7.53 11.24 1.66
CA TYR A 208 -8.82 10.96 2.30
C TYR A 208 -9.35 12.27 2.90
N PRO A 209 -10.22 13.01 2.20
CA PRO A 209 -10.79 14.24 2.74
C PRO A 209 -11.70 13.92 3.93
N PRO A 210 -11.99 14.90 4.81
CA PRO A 210 -12.90 14.71 5.94
C PRO A 210 -14.25 14.15 5.48
N CYS A 211 -14.74 13.13 6.19
CA CYS A 211 -15.97 12.43 5.85
C CYS A 211 -17.07 12.76 6.86
N PRO A 212 -18.26 13.23 6.44
CA PRO A 212 -19.37 13.51 7.36
C PRO A 212 -19.84 12.28 8.17
N ARG A 213 -19.68 11.07 7.62
CA ARG A 213 -20.11 9.77 8.18
C ARG A 213 -18.98 8.73 8.12
N PRO A 214 -17.90 8.91 8.90
CA PRO A 214 -16.76 7.99 8.89
C PRO A 214 -17.10 6.61 9.47
N ASP A 215 -18.22 6.52 10.20
CA ASP A 215 -18.79 5.28 10.71
C ASP A 215 -19.38 4.39 9.60
N LEU A 216 -19.71 4.97 8.44
CA LEU A 216 -20.34 4.27 7.31
C LEU A 216 -19.42 4.05 6.11
N ALA A 217 -18.36 4.83 5.96
CA ALA A 217 -17.49 4.82 4.79
C ALA A 217 -16.09 4.27 5.09
N LEU A 218 -15.49 3.64 4.09
CA LEU A 218 -14.09 3.27 4.08
C LEU A 218 -13.35 4.09 3.01
N GLY A 219 -12.14 4.52 3.32
CA GLY A 219 -11.24 5.10 2.33
C GLY A 219 -10.81 4.03 1.34
N VAL A 220 -10.26 2.93 1.86
CA VAL A 220 -9.95 1.72 1.08
C VAL A 220 -10.57 0.52 1.79
N VAL A 221 -11.30 -0.29 1.05
CA VAL A 221 -11.97 -1.50 1.56
C VAL A 221 -10.96 -2.57 2.00
N ALA A 222 -11.44 -3.60 2.71
CA ALA A 222 -10.61 -4.72 3.11
C ALA A 222 -9.95 -5.41 1.90
N HIS A 223 -8.63 -5.51 1.94
CA HIS A 223 -7.84 -6.16 0.90
C HIS A 223 -6.49 -6.65 1.43
N THR A 224 -5.83 -7.49 0.63
CA THR A 224 -4.40 -7.77 0.71
C THR A 224 -3.71 -7.09 -0.47
N ASP A 225 -2.44 -6.72 -0.29
CA ASP A 225 -1.65 -6.06 -1.32
C ASP A 225 -1.16 -7.06 -2.35
N MET A 226 -1.35 -6.74 -3.63
CA MET A 226 -0.91 -7.60 -4.73
C MET A 226 0.61 -7.62 -4.91
N SER A 227 1.31 -6.64 -4.33
CA SER A 227 2.76 -6.46 -4.39
C SER A 227 3.54 -7.59 -3.69
N ILE A 228 4.87 -7.50 -3.72
CA ILE A 228 5.75 -8.33 -2.90
C ILE A 228 5.78 -7.80 -1.46
N VAL A 229 6.06 -6.50 -1.34
CA VAL A 229 6.06 -5.76 -0.08
C VAL A 229 5.50 -4.37 -0.37
N THR A 230 4.83 -3.78 0.61
CA THR A 230 4.46 -2.36 0.59
C THR A 230 5.22 -1.64 1.70
N ILE A 231 5.82 -0.51 1.37
CA ILE A 231 6.48 0.40 2.33
C ILE A 231 5.66 1.67 2.39
N LEU A 232 5.02 1.93 3.54
CA LEU A 232 4.06 3.02 3.69
C LEU A 232 4.56 4.06 4.69
N VAL A 233 4.56 5.32 4.24
CA VAL A 233 4.66 6.50 5.08
C VAL A 233 3.24 7.05 5.31
N PRO A 234 2.74 7.11 6.55
CA PRO A 234 1.47 7.78 6.87
C PRO A 234 1.71 9.23 7.34
N ASN A 235 0.67 10.08 7.28
CA ASN A 235 0.63 11.28 8.12
C ASN A 235 0.19 10.92 9.56
N ASP A 236 0.08 11.92 10.43
CA ASP A 236 -0.29 11.77 11.85
C ASP A 236 -1.78 11.47 12.08
N VAL A 237 -2.58 11.34 11.02
CA VAL A 237 -4.01 11.05 11.12
C VAL A 237 -4.24 9.54 11.06
N GLN A 238 -4.78 9.01 12.15
CA GLN A 238 -5.15 7.60 12.27
C GLN A 238 -6.10 7.18 11.13
N GLY A 239 -5.93 5.94 10.66
CA GLY A 239 -6.89 5.37 9.70
C GLY A 239 -6.49 4.02 9.12
N LEU A 240 -5.23 3.61 9.20
CA LEU A 240 -4.84 2.25 8.83
C LEU A 240 -5.38 1.26 9.87
N GLN A 241 -6.08 0.24 9.40
CA GLN A 241 -6.53 -0.87 10.22
C GLN A 241 -6.04 -2.21 9.66
N ALA A 242 -5.64 -3.10 10.56
CA ALA A 242 -5.30 -4.48 10.23
C ALA A 242 -6.33 -5.44 10.85
N SER A 243 -6.58 -6.54 10.15
CA SER A 243 -7.45 -7.61 10.64
C SER A 243 -6.65 -8.61 11.49
N ARG A 244 -7.13 -8.88 12.70
CA ARG A 244 -6.58 -9.91 13.60
C ARG A 244 -7.72 -10.68 14.23
N ASP A 245 -7.68 -12.00 14.13
CA ASP A 245 -8.71 -12.90 14.68
C ASP A 245 -10.13 -12.53 14.24
N GLY A 246 -10.28 -12.12 12.97
CA GLY A 246 -11.55 -11.70 12.38
C GLY A 246 -12.06 -10.34 12.84
N ARG A 247 -11.25 -9.55 13.55
CA ARG A 247 -11.59 -8.22 14.07
C ARG A 247 -10.66 -7.15 13.50
N TRP A 248 -11.17 -5.92 13.40
CA TRP A 248 -10.43 -4.78 12.85
C TRP A 248 -9.90 -3.89 13.96
N TYR A 249 -8.60 -3.60 13.92
CA TYR A 249 -7.94 -2.75 14.89
C TYR A 249 -7.15 -1.65 14.21
N ASP A 250 -7.17 -0.46 14.81
CA ASP A 250 -6.32 0.65 14.43
C ASP A 250 -4.85 0.29 14.65
N VAL A 251 -4.01 0.54 13.64
CA VAL A 251 -2.56 0.34 13.74
C VAL A 251 -1.94 1.60 14.34
N ARG A 252 -1.18 1.45 15.43
CA ARG A 252 -0.55 2.60 16.13
C ARG A 252 0.33 3.43 15.19
N TYR A 253 0.11 4.73 15.13
CA TYR A 253 1.02 5.68 14.48
C TYR A 253 2.33 5.84 15.28
N ILE A 254 3.48 5.74 14.59
CA ILE A 254 4.80 6.04 15.14
C ILE A 254 5.45 7.10 14.23
N PRO A 255 5.83 8.28 14.77
CA PRO A 255 6.46 9.33 13.97
C PRO A 255 7.72 8.82 13.25
N ASN A 256 7.83 9.16 11.96
CA ASN A 256 8.91 8.73 11.05
C ASN A 256 9.08 7.21 10.87
N ALA A 257 8.23 6.35 11.43
CA ALA A 257 8.31 4.93 11.13
C ALA A 257 7.78 4.62 9.72
N LEU A 258 8.34 3.59 9.09
CA LEU A 258 7.77 3.01 7.87
C LEU A 258 6.92 1.81 8.25
N VAL A 259 5.67 1.77 7.78
CA VAL A 259 4.81 0.60 7.93
C VAL A 259 5.12 -0.36 6.77
N ILE A 260 5.47 -1.59 7.10
CA ILE A 260 5.78 -2.64 6.14
C ILE A 260 4.61 -3.62 6.08
N HIS A 261 4.12 -3.89 4.87
CA HIS A 261 3.16 -4.94 4.62
C HIS A 261 3.82 -6.02 3.78
N ILE A 262 3.63 -7.27 4.16
CA ILE A 262 3.91 -8.42 3.29
C ILE A 262 2.75 -8.52 2.30
N GLY A 263 3.06 -8.52 1.01
CA GLY A 263 2.09 -8.66 -0.06
C GLY A 263 1.97 -10.10 -0.54
N ASP A 264 1.02 -10.34 -1.44
CA ASP A 264 0.66 -11.66 -1.90
C ASP A 264 1.81 -12.35 -2.65
N GLN A 265 2.65 -11.62 -3.39
CA GLN A 265 3.75 -12.26 -4.11
C GLN A 265 4.79 -12.83 -3.13
N MET A 266 5.03 -12.15 -2.01
CA MET A 266 5.92 -12.67 -0.96
C MET A 266 5.31 -13.88 -0.26
N GLU A 267 4.01 -13.88 -0.01
CA GLU A 267 3.31 -15.06 0.51
C GLU A 267 3.44 -16.25 -0.46
N ILE A 268 3.23 -16.03 -1.76
CA ILE A 268 3.37 -17.06 -2.80
C ILE A 268 4.80 -17.60 -2.86
N MET A 269 5.80 -16.72 -3.01
CA MET A 269 7.22 -17.11 -3.10
C MET A 269 7.68 -17.86 -1.85
N SER A 270 7.23 -17.43 -0.67
CA SER A 270 7.57 -18.09 0.60
C SER A 270 6.79 -19.39 0.85
N ASN A 271 5.95 -19.83 -0.09
CA ASN A 271 5.04 -20.96 0.04
C ASN A 271 4.14 -20.87 1.29
N GLY A 272 3.70 -19.65 1.60
CA GLY A 272 2.83 -19.33 2.72
C GLY A 272 3.54 -19.22 4.06
N LYS A 273 4.87 -19.15 4.11
CA LYS A 273 5.60 -18.95 5.37
C LYS A 273 5.49 -17.50 5.87
N TYR A 274 5.58 -16.53 4.99
CA TYR A 274 5.22 -15.14 5.26
C TYR A 274 3.77 -14.88 4.86
N LYS A 275 3.09 -14.00 5.59
CA LYS A 275 1.64 -13.86 5.51
C LYS A 275 1.24 -12.53 4.91
N SER A 276 0.39 -12.57 3.89
CA SER A 276 -0.26 -11.38 3.36
C SER A 276 -1.45 -11.02 4.24
N VAL A 277 -1.45 -9.83 4.84
CA VAL A 277 -2.45 -9.45 5.86
C VAL A 277 -3.60 -8.63 5.29
N LEU A 278 -4.82 -8.99 5.69
CA LEU A 278 -5.99 -8.17 5.42
C LEU A 278 -5.91 -6.85 6.18
N HIS A 279 -5.99 -5.76 5.44
CA HIS A 279 -5.98 -4.42 5.97
C HIS A 279 -7.01 -3.55 5.23
N ARG A 280 -7.40 -2.44 5.85
CA ARG A 280 -8.34 -1.45 5.30
C ARG A 280 -7.97 -0.05 5.79
N THR A 281 -8.58 0.96 5.19
CA THR A 281 -8.40 2.36 5.61
C THR A 281 -9.74 2.97 6.02
N THR A 282 -9.84 3.39 7.28
CA THR A 282 -10.94 4.24 7.77
C THR A 282 -10.66 5.71 7.47
N VAL A 283 -11.72 6.51 7.54
CA VAL A 283 -11.67 7.96 7.30
C VAL A 283 -12.02 8.71 8.57
N ASN A 284 -11.69 10.00 8.61
CA ASN A 284 -11.90 10.85 9.78
C ASN A 284 -12.92 11.94 9.46
N LYS A 285 -13.64 12.44 10.48
CA LYS A 285 -14.66 13.49 10.31
C LYS A 285 -14.09 14.90 10.18
N GLU A 286 -12.93 15.15 10.79
CA GLU A 286 -12.40 16.49 11.01
C GLU A 286 -11.09 16.73 10.26
N LYS A 287 -10.26 15.70 10.15
CA LYS A 287 -8.90 15.81 9.60
C LYS A 287 -8.75 15.04 8.29
N THR A 288 -8.05 15.65 7.34
CA THR A 288 -7.60 14.97 6.12
C THR A 288 -6.51 13.96 6.48
N ARG A 289 -6.69 12.71 6.05
CA ARG A 289 -5.65 11.69 6.12
C ARG A 289 -4.94 11.62 4.78
N ILE A 290 -3.61 11.50 4.79
CA ILE A 290 -2.80 11.26 3.59
C ILE A 290 -1.81 10.14 3.89
N SER A 291 -1.55 9.28 2.90
CA SER A 291 -0.53 8.23 3.02
C SER A 291 0.16 7.98 1.68
N TRP A 292 1.43 7.58 1.75
CA TRP A 292 2.33 7.35 0.63
C TRP A 292 2.87 5.90 0.65
N PRO A 293 2.02 4.87 0.44
CA PRO A 293 2.51 3.52 0.13
C PRO A 293 3.30 3.49 -1.18
N VAL A 294 4.43 2.80 -1.13
CA VAL A 294 5.14 2.33 -2.31
C VAL A 294 4.99 0.81 -2.39
N PHE A 295 4.38 0.37 -3.49
CA PHE A 295 4.23 -1.05 -3.82
C PHE A 295 5.46 -1.52 -4.58
N LEU A 296 6.09 -2.58 -4.09
CA LEU A 296 7.20 -3.25 -4.77
C LEU A 296 6.61 -4.35 -5.64
N GLU A 297 6.51 -4.11 -6.94
CA GLU A 297 5.81 -4.95 -7.91
C GLU A 297 6.80 -5.61 -8.88
N PRO A 298 6.69 -6.92 -9.14
CA PRO A 298 7.42 -7.53 -10.26
C PRO A 298 6.99 -6.91 -11.59
N PRO A 299 7.82 -6.95 -12.64
CA PRO A 299 7.36 -6.74 -14.01
C PRO A 299 6.16 -7.63 -14.35
N ALA A 300 5.25 -7.15 -15.20
CA ALA A 300 3.99 -7.83 -15.48
C ALA A 300 4.18 -9.25 -16.08
N ASP A 301 5.22 -9.45 -16.87
CA ASP A 301 5.59 -10.73 -17.48
C ASP A 301 6.47 -11.61 -16.58
N HIS A 302 6.90 -11.11 -15.41
CA HIS A 302 7.75 -11.86 -14.49
C HIS A 302 6.98 -12.99 -13.82
N VAL A 303 7.56 -14.19 -13.86
CA VAL A 303 6.94 -15.42 -13.35
C VAL A 303 7.20 -15.57 -11.86
N ILE A 304 6.13 -15.66 -11.08
CA ILE A 304 6.16 -15.85 -9.62
C ILE A 304 5.54 -17.20 -9.26
N GLY A 305 6.17 -17.89 -8.30
CA GLY A 305 5.68 -19.14 -7.71
C GLY A 305 6.46 -19.48 -6.43
N PRO A 306 6.08 -20.56 -5.72
CA PRO A 306 6.80 -21.03 -4.55
C PRO A 306 8.28 -21.28 -4.85
N LEU A 307 9.17 -20.74 -4.03
CA LEU A 307 10.61 -20.97 -4.18
C LEU A 307 10.93 -22.47 -3.96
N PRO A 308 11.64 -23.12 -4.88
CA PRO A 308 11.93 -24.56 -4.79
C PRO A 308 12.58 -24.96 -3.46
N GLN A 309 13.44 -24.10 -2.91
CA GLN A 309 14.14 -24.31 -1.64
C GLN A 309 13.19 -24.37 -0.42
N LEU A 310 11.97 -23.85 -0.55
CA LEU A 310 10.96 -23.81 0.50
C LEU A 310 9.87 -24.88 0.32
N VAL A 311 9.98 -25.70 -0.73
CA VAL A 311 9.04 -26.77 -1.07
C VAL A 311 9.69 -28.12 -0.79
N ASN A 312 9.01 -28.96 -0.03
CA ASN A 312 9.45 -30.33 0.26
C ASN A 312 8.23 -31.22 0.57
N GLN A 313 8.46 -32.48 0.99
CA GLN A 313 7.37 -33.41 1.29
C GLN A 313 6.48 -32.95 2.45
N GLU A 314 7.03 -32.24 3.44
CA GLU A 314 6.29 -31.72 4.60
C GLU A 314 5.62 -30.37 4.31
N ASN A 315 6.13 -29.62 3.34
CA ASN A 315 5.59 -28.34 2.87
C ASN A 315 5.43 -28.36 1.34
N PRO A 316 4.43 -29.10 0.79
CA PRO A 316 4.19 -29.16 -0.64
C PRO A 316 3.80 -27.77 -1.19
N PRO A 317 3.89 -27.56 -2.52
CA PRO A 317 3.55 -26.26 -3.11
C PRO A 317 2.07 -25.94 -2.91
N LYS A 318 1.77 -24.78 -2.29
CA LYS A 318 0.41 -24.33 -1.98
C LYS A 318 -0.16 -23.36 -3.01
N TYR A 319 0.69 -22.83 -3.88
CA TYR A 319 0.36 -21.81 -4.86
C TYR A 319 0.82 -22.24 -6.25
N LYS A 320 0.08 -21.82 -7.28
CA LYS A 320 0.46 -22.05 -8.68
C LYS A 320 1.46 -21.00 -9.15
N THR A 321 2.35 -21.42 -10.03
CA THR A 321 3.27 -20.52 -10.73
C THR A 321 2.55 -19.83 -11.90
N LYS A 322 2.68 -18.51 -12.02
CA LYS A 322 2.12 -17.71 -13.13
C LYS A 322 2.84 -16.35 -13.23
N THR A 323 2.58 -15.60 -14.30
CA THR A 323 3.10 -14.23 -14.42
C THR A 323 2.39 -13.29 -13.43
N TYR A 324 3.06 -12.21 -13.02
CA TYR A 324 2.46 -11.19 -12.15
C TYR A 324 1.20 -10.56 -12.79
N GLY A 325 1.24 -10.31 -14.10
CA GLY A 325 0.12 -9.77 -14.87
C GLY A 325 -1.09 -10.69 -14.89
N GLU A 326 -0.89 -12.00 -15.09
CA GLU A 326 -1.99 -12.99 -14.97
C GLU A 326 -2.55 -13.03 -13.55
N TYR A 327 -1.69 -12.98 -12.53
CA TYR A 327 -2.13 -12.92 -11.13
C TYR A 327 -3.02 -11.71 -10.87
N VAL A 328 -2.56 -10.51 -11.26
CA VAL A 328 -3.30 -9.24 -11.12
C VAL A 328 -4.62 -9.32 -11.86
N TYR A 329 -4.61 -9.77 -13.13
CA TYR A 329 -5.83 -9.93 -13.92
C TYR A 329 -6.84 -10.86 -13.22
N CYS A 330 -6.40 -12.04 -12.78
CA CYS A 330 -7.27 -12.99 -12.10
C CYS A 330 -7.80 -12.44 -10.77
N LYS A 331 -6.97 -11.75 -9.97
CA LYS A 331 -7.37 -11.19 -8.68
C LYS A 331 -8.39 -10.05 -8.85
N LEU A 332 -8.19 -9.17 -9.84
CA LEU A 332 -9.13 -8.09 -10.15
C LEU A 332 -10.47 -8.61 -10.68
N ASN A 333 -10.45 -9.68 -11.49
CA ASN A 333 -11.65 -10.28 -12.08
C ASN A 333 -12.28 -11.38 -11.21
N LYS A 334 -11.80 -11.59 -9.97
CA LYS A 334 -12.26 -12.64 -9.04
C LYS A 334 -12.23 -14.04 -9.65
N ILE A 335 -11.27 -14.28 -10.53
CA ILE A 335 -11.03 -15.59 -11.15
C ILE A 335 -10.26 -16.44 -10.12
N PRO A 336 -10.73 -17.66 -9.79
CA PRO A 336 -10.02 -18.56 -8.89
C PRO A 336 -8.56 -18.77 -9.32
N GLN A 337 -7.63 -18.64 -8.38
CA GLN A 337 -6.19 -18.65 -8.64
C GLN A 337 -5.58 -20.05 -8.74
#